data_AF-A0A0B5QC83-F1
#
_entry.id   AF-A0A0B5QC83-F1
#
_cell.length_a   1.000
_cell.length_b   1.000
_cell.length_c   1.000
_cell.angle_alpha   90.00
_cell.angle_beta   90.00
_cell.angle_gamma   90.00
#
_symmetry.space_group_name_H-M   'P 1'
#
loop_
_entity.id
_entity.type
_entity.pdbx_description
1 polymer ?
#
loop_
_entity_poly.entity_id
_entity_poly.type
_entity_poly.pdbx_seq_one_letter_code
_entity_poly.pdbx_strand_id
1 'polypeptide(L)' 'MTELSTMLIEDVYKQGFEQGELKKSIEVAKIAINQGISDELISELVGLSIREIKIIRISIETNKTN' A
#
# COMPACT_ATOMS: atom_id res chain seq x y z
N MET A 1 10.02 -7.44 -8.39
CA MET A 1 9.02 -7.71 -7.34
C MET A 1 9.81 -8.09 -6.10
N THR A 2 9.77 -7.25 -5.08
CA THR A 2 10.40 -7.56 -3.79
C THR A 2 9.47 -8.49 -3.00
N GLU A 3 10.01 -9.26 -2.07
CA GLU A 3 9.25 -10.19 -1.22
C GLU A 3 8.06 -9.48 -0.51
N LEU A 4 8.26 -8.20 -0.15
CA LEU A 4 7.24 -7.31 0.40
C LEU A 4 6.06 -7.03 -0.55
N SER A 5 6.33 -6.86 -1.85
CA SER A 5 5.25 -6.65 -2.84
C SER A 5 4.40 -7.90 -3.04
N THR A 6 4.98 -9.09 -2.88
CA THR A 6 4.27 -10.36 -2.98
C THR A 6 3.39 -10.59 -1.76
N MET A 7 3.92 -10.35 -0.55
CA MET A 7 3.15 -10.41 0.69
C MET A 7 1.95 -9.46 0.68
N LEU A 8 2.13 -8.24 0.17
CA LEU A 8 1.05 -7.28 0.03
C LEU A 8 -0.07 -7.85 -0.85
N ILE A 9 0.26 -8.33 -2.04
CA ILE A 9 -0.73 -8.89 -2.99
C ILE A 9 -1.50 -10.06 -2.37
N GLU A 10 -0.81 -10.97 -1.67
CA GLU A 10 -1.46 -12.12 -1.02
C GLU A 10 -2.43 -11.72 0.10
N ASP A 11 -2.07 -10.72 0.92
CA ASP A 11 -2.90 -10.28 2.04
C ASP A 11 -4.18 -9.59 1.53
N VAL A 12 -4.08 -8.76 0.49
CA VAL A 12 -5.26 -8.04 -0.04
C VAL A 12 -6.15 -8.93 -0.90
N TYR A 13 -5.59 -9.95 -1.57
CA TYR A 13 -6.41 -10.98 -2.23
C TYR A 13 -7.28 -11.75 -1.23
N LYS A 14 -6.77 -12.03 -0.03
CA LYS A 14 -7.57 -12.67 1.04
C LYS A 14 -8.69 -11.77 1.54
N GLN A 15 -8.54 -10.45 1.42
CA GLN A 15 -9.58 -9.47 1.74
C GLN A 15 -10.65 -9.35 0.62
N GLY A 16 -10.49 -10.07 -0.49
CA GLY A 16 -11.46 -10.11 -1.59
C GLY A 16 -11.32 -8.99 -2.61
N PHE A 17 -10.21 -8.25 -2.62
CA PHE A 17 -9.96 -7.24 -3.63
C PHE A 17 -9.76 -7.86 -5.02
N GLU A 18 -10.43 -7.28 -6.02
CA GLU A 18 -10.07 -7.51 -7.42
C GLU A 18 -8.70 -6.87 -7.72
N GLN A 19 -7.91 -7.50 -8.58
CA GLN A 19 -6.54 -7.06 -8.88
C GLN A 19 -6.47 -5.60 -9.39
N GLY A 20 -7.52 -5.12 -10.07
CA GLY A 20 -7.62 -3.74 -10.55
C GLY A 20 -7.85 -2.74 -9.43
N GLU A 21 -8.80 -3.03 -8.54
CA GLU A 21 -9.09 -2.20 -7.36
C GLU A 21 -7.89 -2.15 -6.41
N LEU A 22 -7.20 -3.28 -6.22
CA LEU A 22 -5.97 -3.34 -5.44
C LEU A 22 -4.89 -2.39 -5.99
N LYS A 23 -4.63 -2.43 -7.31
CA LYS A 23 -3.64 -1.55 -7.95
C LYS A 23 -3.97 -0.07 -7.72
N LYS A 24 -5.26 0.28 -7.85
CA LYS A 24 -5.74 1.65 -7.64
C LYS A 24 -5.57 2.08 -6.18
N SER A 25 -5.95 1.25 -5.21
CA SER A 25 -5.76 1.53 -3.79
C SER A 25 -4.28 1.72 -3.43
N ILE A 26 -3.39 0.90 -3.99
CA ILE A 26 -1.93 1.04 -3.79
C ILE A 26 -1.42 2.36 -4.38
N GLU A 27 -1.86 2.75 -5.58
CA GLU A 27 -1.42 4.00 -6.22
C GLU A 27 -1.87 5.23 -5.43
N VAL A 28 -3.13 5.25 -5.00
CA VAL A 28 -3.67 6.33 -4.15
C VAL A 28 -2.94 6.38 -2.80
N ALA A 29 -2.66 5.23 -2.17
CA ALA A 29 -1.88 5.16 -0.94
C ALA A 29 -0.46 5.73 -1.12
N LYS A 30 0.22 5.43 -2.23
CA LYS A 30 1.55 5.97 -2.53
C LYS A 30 1.54 7.49 -2.66
N ILE A 31 0.54 8.04 -3.35
CA ILE A 31 0.37 9.49 -3.51
C ILE A 31 0.14 10.14 -2.14
N ALA A 32 -0.76 9.57 -1.33
CA ALA A 32 -1.10 10.09 -0.01
C ALA A 32 0.12 10.05 0.96
N ILE A 33 0.90 8.97 0.95
CA ILE A 33 2.15 8.87 1.73
C ILE A 33 3.12 10.00 1.34
N ASN A 34 3.30 10.24 0.04
CA ASN A 34 4.20 11.30 -0.44
C ASN A 34 3.69 12.71 -0.09
N GLN A 35 2.39 12.88 0.14
CA GLN A 35 1.78 14.12 0.62
C GLN A 35 1.83 14.28 2.15
N GLY A 36 2.39 13.31 2.88
CA GLY A 36 2.50 13.36 4.34
C GLY A 36 1.19 13.05 5.07
N ILE A 37 0.23 12.41 4.39
CA ILE A 37 -1.02 11.97 5.00
C ILE A 37 -0.74 10.83 6.00
N SER A 38 -1.48 10.80 7.12
CA SER A 38 -1.35 9.77 8.15
C SER A 38 -1.82 8.40 7.66
N ASP A 39 -1.21 7.35 8.18
CA ASP A 39 -1.56 5.98 7.80
C ASP A 39 -3.01 5.64 8.17
N GLU A 40 -3.53 6.20 9.28
CA GLU A 40 -4.92 6.05 9.69
C GLU A 40 -5.90 6.60 8.67
N LEU A 41 -5.66 7.82 8.18
CA LEU A 41 -6.55 8.44 7.19
C LEU A 41 -6.43 7.76 5.82
N ILE A 42 -5.24 7.32 5.45
CA ILE A 42 -5.06 6.51 4.24
C ILE A 42 -5.87 5.22 4.36
N SER A 43 -5.79 4.53 5.50
CA SER A 43 -6.50 3.27 5.73
C SER A 43 -8.01 3.41 5.53
N GLU A 44 -8.58 4.47 6.09
CA GLU A 44 -10.00 4.81 5.92
C GLU A 44 -10.37 5.11 4.46
N LEU A 45 -9.51 5.80 3.72
CA LEU A 45 -9.80 6.26 2.35
C LEU A 45 -9.65 5.18 1.27
N VAL A 46 -8.65 4.30 1.38
CA VAL A 46 -8.35 3.29 0.34
C VAL A 46 -8.72 1.86 0.73
N GLY A 47 -9.14 1.64 1.97
CA GLY A 47 -9.55 0.32 2.45
C GLY A 47 -8.38 -0.65 2.66
N LEU A 48 -7.14 -0.15 2.67
CA LEU A 48 -5.96 -0.93 3.04
C LEU A 48 -5.76 -0.86 4.55
N SER A 49 -5.32 -1.95 5.17
CA SER A 49 -4.91 -1.96 6.57
C SER A 49 -3.67 -1.10 6.81
N ILE A 50 -3.50 -0.66 8.05
CA ILE A 50 -2.29 0.05 8.50
C ILE A 50 -1.02 -0.74 8.20
N ARG A 51 -1.06 -2.08 8.30
CA ARG A 51 0.09 -2.93 7.98
C ARG A 51 0.45 -2.82 6.50
N GLU A 52 -0.53 -2.90 5.61
CA GLU A 52 -0.34 -2.78 4.16
C GLU A 52 0.22 -1.39 3.79
N ILE A 53 -0.27 -0.33 4.42
CA ILE A 53 0.22 1.03 4.22
C ILE A 53 1.69 1.17 4.65
N LYS A 54 2.07 0.60 5.80
CA LYS A 54 3.46 0.59 6.27
C LYS A 54 4.39 -0.16 5.31
N ILE A 55 3.93 -1.28 4.74
CA ILE A 55 4.69 -2.00 3.71
C ILE A 55 4.92 -1.11 2.48
N ILE A 56 3.89 -0.39 2.03
CA ILE A 56 4.00 0.55 0.91
C ILE A 56 4.99 1.68 1.25
N ARG A 57 4.93 2.23 2.47
CA ARG A 57 5.83 3.29 2.93
C ARG A 57 7.30 2.85 2.91
N ILE A 58 7.59 1.69 3.49
CA ILE A 58 8.94 1.09 3.47
C ILE A 58 9.39 0.87 2.03
N SER A 59 8.50 0.36 1.16
CA SER A 59 8.81 0.16 -0.26
C SER A 59 9.19 1.46 -0.97
N ILE A 60 8.51 2.58 -0.68
CA ILE A 60 8.86 3.89 -1.26
C ILE A 60 10.24 4.35 -0.75
N GLU A 61 10.50 4.20 0.55
CA GLU A 61 11.76 4.64 1.18
C GLU A 61 12.95 3.83 0.67
N THR A 62 12.83 2.51 0.57
CA THR A 62 13.89 1.64 0.03
C THR A 62 14.21 1.93 -1.44
N ASN A 63 13.21 2.35 -2.24
CA ASN A 63 13.44 2.74 -3.64
C ASN A 63 14.07 4.14 -3.79
N LYS A 64 14.05 5.00 -2.76
CA LYS A 64 14.74 6.31 -2.79
C LYS A 64 16.24 6.19 -2.51
N THR A 65 16.68 5.09 -1.91
CA THR A 65 18.07 4.84 -1.51
C THR A 65 18.88 4.00 -2.50
N ASN A 66 18.28 3.57 -3.61
CA ASN A 66 18.93 2.87 -4.72
C ASN A 66 19.05 3.81 -5.93
#